data_AF-A0A453G4R0-F1
#
_entry.id   AF-A0A453G4R0-F1
#
_cell.length_a   1.000
_cell.length_b   1.000
_cell.length_c   1.000
_cell.angle_alpha   90.00
_cell.angle_beta   90.00
_cell.angle_gamma   90.00
#
_symmetry.space_group_name_H-M   'P 1'
#
loop_
_entity.id
_entity.type
_entity.pdbx_description
1 polymer ?
#
loop_
_entity_poly.entity_id
_entity_poly.type
_entity_poly.pdbx_seq_one_letter_code
_entity_poly.pdbx_strand_id
1 'polypeptide(L)'
;MFHGLLMLIPDGLYMLEIDRLLRPGGYWVMSSPPISWKSPYKGPNKTIENLDGEQLAMEDTANKLCWEKVSDKGTLSVWRKPINHLHCAQEAEFLRSPPLCTEDDPDTAW
;
A
#
# COMPACT_ATOMS: atom_id res chain seq x y z
N MET A 1 -27.11 -11.67 -1.72
CA MET A 1 -25.93 -12.10 -2.50
C MET A 1 -24.96 -10.92 -2.46
N PHE A 2 -24.02 -10.93 -1.50
CA PHE A 2 -23.10 -9.81 -1.33
C PHE A 2 -22.08 -9.84 -2.46
N HIS A 3 -22.21 -8.91 -3.42
CA HIS A 3 -21.12 -8.54 -4.30
C HIS A 3 -20.04 -7.93 -3.41
N GLY A 4 -19.02 -8.72 -3.10
CA GLY A 4 -17.81 -8.23 -2.45
C GLY A 4 -17.23 -7.13 -3.33
N LEU A 5 -17.32 -5.90 -2.83
CA LEU A 5 -16.66 -4.74 -3.38
C LEU A 5 -15.18 -5.09 -3.47
N LEU A 6 -14.71 -5.42 -4.68
CA LEU A 6 -13.28 -5.45 -4.96
C LEU A 6 -12.84 -4.00 -4.82
N MET A 7 -12.32 -3.67 -3.64
CA MET A 7 -11.89 -2.33 -3.26
C MET A 7 -10.64 -2.02 -4.10
N LEU A 8 -10.86 -1.57 -5.34
CA LEU A 8 -9.84 -1.04 -6.23
C LEU A 8 -9.54 0.37 -5.75
N ILE A 9 -8.60 0.50 -4.83
CA ILE A 9 -8.04 1.81 -4.49
C ILE A 9 -6.73 1.94 -5.27
N PRO A 10 -6.68 2.80 -6.30
CA PRO A 10 -5.48 3.00 -7.09
C PRO A 10 -4.38 3.70 -6.29
N ASP A 11 -3.14 3.54 -6.74
CA ASP A 11 -2.01 4.41 -6.41
C ASP A 11 -1.49 4.39 -4.96
N GLY A 12 -1.46 3.22 -4.33
CA GLY A 12 -0.78 3.05 -3.04
C GLY A 12 -1.48 3.68 -1.83
N LEU A 13 -2.72 4.19 -2.00
CA LEU A 13 -3.51 4.77 -0.90
C LEU A 13 -3.68 3.81 0.28
N TYR A 14 -3.78 2.50 0.03
CA TYR A 14 -3.79 1.49 1.10
C TYR A 14 -2.57 1.56 2.01
N MET A 15 -1.39 1.79 1.43
CA MET A 15 -0.15 1.86 2.18
C MET A 15 -0.13 3.10 3.08
N LEU A 16 -0.68 4.22 2.61
CA LEU A 16 -0.88 5.43 3.41
C LEU A 16 -1.85 5.22 4.57
N GLU A 17 -2.99 4.57 4.32
CA GLU A 17 -3.97 4.27 5.37
C GLU A 17 -3.41 3.29 6.41
N ILE A 18 -2.73 2.23 5.96
CA ILE A 18 -2.04 1.28 6.83
C ILE A 18 -0.96 2.01 7.65
N ASP A 19 -0.23 2.96 7.06
CA ASP A 19 0.78 3.73 7.77
C ASP A 19 0.20 4.54 8.93
N ARG A 20 -0.92 5.21 8.71
CA ARG A 20 -1.61 5.98 9.77
C ARG A 20 -2.08 5.10 10.92
N LEU A 21 -2.51 3.87 10.64
CA LEU A 21 -3.06 2.94 11.63
C LEU A 21 -1.99 2.13 12.37
N LEU A 22 -0.91 1.75 11.69
CA LEU A 22 0.09 0.84 12.25
C LEU A 22 1.11 1.60 13.12
N ARG A 23 1.34 1.10 14.34
CA ARG A 23 2.36 1.66 15.24
C ARG A 23 3.78 1.40 14.71
N PRO A 24 4.75 2.28 15.02
CA PRO A 24 6.16 2.09 14.65
C PRO A 24 6.71 0.72 15.06
N GLY A 25 7.51 0.10 14.18
CA GLY A 25 8.03 -1.26 14.36
C GLY A 25 7.04 -2.40 14.14
N GLY A 26 5.76 -2.08 13.86
CA GLY A 26 4.73 -3.05 13.51
C GLY A 26 4.96 -3.72 12.15
N TYR A 27 4.26 -4.83 11.92
CA TYR A 27 4.32 -5.58 10.68
C TYR A 27 2.98 -5.58 9.96
N TRP A 28 3.04 -5.49 8.63
CA TRP A 28 1.91 -5.69 7.74
C TRP A 28 2.17 -6.88 6.84
N VAL A 29 1.20 -7.77 6.73
CA VAL A 29 1.26 -8.95 5.86
C VAL A 29 0.22 -8.79 4.77
N MET A 30 0.67 -8.74 3.53
CA MET A 30 -0.19 -8.63 2.36
C MET A 30 -0.16 -9.92 1.55
N SER A 31 -1.34 -10.39 1.14
CA SER A 31 -1.50 -11.45 0.14
C SER A 31 -1.87 -10.83 -1.20
N SER A 32 -0.92 -10.73 -2.13
CA SER A 32 -1.19 -10.25 -3.49
C SER A 32 -1.59 -11.40 -4.43
N PRO A 33 -2.44 -11.13 -5.44
CA PRO A 33 -2.71 -12.11 -6.49
C PRO A 33 -1.40 -12.51 -7.19
N PRO A 34 -1.32 -13.74 -7.73
CA PRO A 34 -0.11 -14.19 -8.42
C PRO A 34 0.17 -13.27 -9.61
N ILE A 35 1.32 -12.58 -9.58
CA ILE A 35 1.77 -11.72 -10.67
C ILE A 35 2.37 -12.60 -11.76
N SER A 36 2.17 -12.29 -13.04
CA SER A 36 2.52 -13.19 -14.15
C SER A 36 4.00 -13.60 -14.20
N TRP A 37 4.91 -12.75 -13.71
CA TRP A 37 6.33 -13.07 -13.61
C TRP A 37 6.67 -13.98 -12.41
N LYS A 38 5.82 -14.02 -11.38
CA LYS A 38 5.91 -14.92 -10.22
C LYS A 38 5.04 -16.18 -10.35
N SER A 39 4.06 -16.21 -11.26
CA SER A 39 3.16 -17.34 -11.46
C SER A 39 2.41 -17.26 -12.81
N PRO A 40 2.20 -18.38 -13.52
CA PRO A 40 1.49 -18.40 -14.80
C PRO A 40 -0.04 -18.15 -14.72
N TYR A 41 -0.61 -17.99 -13.52
CA TYR A 41 -2.06 -17.82 -13.34
C TYR A 41 -2.54 -16.40 -13.64
N LYS A 42 -3.43 -16.23 -14.62
CA LYS A 42 -4.15 -14.98 -14.89
C LYS A 42 -5.60 -15.12 -14.47
N GLY A 43 -6.05 -14.28 -13.53
CA GLY A 43 -7.46 -14.18 -13.20
C GLY A 43 -8.27 -13.64 -14.38
N PRO A 44 -9.56 -14.03 -14.52
CA PRO A 44 -10.43 -13.46 -15.54
C PRO A 44 -10.58 -11.96 -15.25
N ASN A 45 -10.29 -11.10 -16.24
CA ASN A 45 -10.40 -9.63 -16.20
C ASN A 45 -9.21 -8.83 -15.62
N LYS A 46 -8.02 -9.40 -15.39
CA LYS A 46 -6.81 -8.61 -15.07
C LYS A 46 -5.76 -8.70 -16.17
N THR A 47 -5.38 -7.55 -16.74
CA THR A 47 -4.20 -7.41 -17.61
C THR A 47 -2.93 -7.42 -16.77
N ILE A 48 -1.83 -7.96 -17.35
CA ILE A 48 -0.52 -8.00 -16.68
C ILE A 48 -0.08 -6.58 -16.28
N GLU A 49 -0.24 -5.62 -17.19
CA GLU A 49 0.17 -4.23 -17.00
C GLU A 49 -0.52 -3.56 -15.78
N ASN A 50 -1.80 -3.85 -15.54
CA ASN A 50 -2.52 -3.30 -14.40
C ASN A 50 -2.01 -3.87 -13.07
N LEU A 51 -1.71 -5.18 -13.04
CA LEU A 51 -1.18 -5.84 -11.83
C LEU A 51 0.22 -5.34 -11.48
N ASP A 52 1.07 -5.20 -12.50
CA ASP A 52 2.42 -4.69 -12.32
C ASP A 52 2.39 -3.21 -11.89
N GLY A 53 1.49 -2.40 -12.47
CA GLY A 53 1.30 -1.01 -12.07
C GLY A 53 0.83 -0.82 -10.63
N GLU A 54 -0.20 -1.55 -10.19
CA GLU A 54 -0.71 -1.50 -8.80
C GLU A 54 0.38 -1.89 -7.78
N GLN A 55 1.13 -2.97 -8.08
CA GLN A 55 2.21 -3.43 -7.23
C GLN A 55 3.35 -2.41 -7.16
N LEU A 56 3.77 -1.84 -8.31
CA LEU A 56 4.83 -0.84 -8.37
C LEU A 56 4.46 0.43 -7.59
N ALA A 57 3.21 0.89 -7.71
CA ALA A 57 2.73 2.06 -6.97
C ALA A 57 2.74 1.82 -5.44
N MET A 58 2.35 0.62 -5.00
CA MET A 58 2.43 0.25 -3.58
C MET A 58 3.87 0.18 -3.09
N GLU A 59 4.79 -0.40 -3.86
CA GLU A 59 6.21 -0.49 -3.49
C GLU A 59 6.89 0.88 -3.45
N ASP A 60 6.59 1.75 -4.41
CA ASP A 60 7.05 3.13 -4.43
C ASP A 60 6.55 3.91 -3.20
N THR A 61 5.27 3.75 -2.85
CA THR A 61 4.69 4.36 -1.64
C THR A 61 5.36 3.84 -0.37
N ALA A 62 5.56 2.52 -0.27
CA ALA A 62 6.25 1.91 0.87
C ALA A 62 7.68 2.44 1.01
N ASN A 63 8.40 2.60 -0.10
CA ASN A 63 9.75 3.17 -0.11
C ASN A 63 9.78 4.62 0.36
N LYS A 64 8.85 5.46 -0.10
CA LYS A 64 8.74 6.87 0.32
C LYS A 64 8.42 7.02 1.81
N LEU A 65 7.74 6.04 2.40
CA LEU A 65 7.47 5.93 3.83
C LEU A 65 8.59 5.21 4.61
N CYS A 66 9.67 4.80 3.93
CA CYS A 66 10.78 4.03 4.48
C CYS A 66 10.39 2.72 5.16
N TRP A 67 9.36 2.05 4.63
CA TRP A 67 8.99 0.71 5.06
C TRP A 67 9.98 -0.32 4.52
N GLU A 68 10.28 -1.32 5.33
CA GLU A 68 11.19 -2.40 4.97
C GLU A 68 10.39 -3.63 4.53
N LYS A 69 10.66 -4.14 3.32
CA LYS A 69 10.13 -5.46 2.90
C LYS A 69 10.98 -6.57 3.51
N VAL A 70 10.52 -7.12 4.64
CA VAL A 70 11.26 -8.15 5.40
C VAL A 70 11.11 -9.56 4.83
N SER A 71 10.06 -9.82 4.05
CA SER A 71 9.90 -11.09 3.33
C SER A 71 9.02 -10.92 2.10
N ASP A 72 9.34 -11.64 1.02
CA ASP A 72 8.53 -11.76 -0.18
C ASP A 72 8.60 -13.22 -0.66
N LYS A 73 7.52 -13.98 -0.46
CA LYS A 73 7.45 -15.42 -0.77
C LYS A 73 6.13 -15.75 -1.44
N GLY A 74 6.20 -16.13 -2.71
CA GLY A 74 5.03 -16.52 -3.50
C GLY A 74 4.06 -15.34 -3.62
N THR A 75 2.86 -15.51 -3.04
CA THR A 75 1.81 -14.50 -3.00
C THR A 75 1.81 -13.67 -1.72
N LEU A 76 2.75 -13.90 -0.79
CA LEU A 76 2.81 -13.21 0.49
C LEU A 76 4.01 -12.26 0.56
N SER A 77 3.73 -11.01 0.94
CA SER A 77 4.74 -10.02 1.28
C SER A 77 4.55 -9.56 2.72
N VAL A 78 5.65 -9.45 3.44
CA VAL A 78 5.69 -8.94 4.81
C VAL A 78 6.51 -7.67 4.81
N TRP A 79 5.93 -6.63 5.38
CA TRP A 79 6.50 -5.30 5.48
C TRP A 79 6.60 -4.88 6.94
N ARG A 80 7.61 -4.08 7.26
CA ARG A 80 7.85 -3.55 8.61
C ARG A 80 7.88 -2.04 8.57
N LYS A 81 7.05 -1.41 9.41
CA LYS A 81 7.08 0.04 9.62
C LYS A 81 8.37 0.42 10.37
N PRO A 82 9.10 1.47 9.96
CA PRO A 82 10.28 1.89 10.69
C PRO A 82 9.93 2.28 12.14
N ILE A 83 10.88 2.09 13.06
CA ILE A 83 10.68 2.44 14.48
C ILE A 83 10.71 3.95 14.66
N ASN A 84 11.48 4.65 13.81
CA ASN A 84 11.49 6.09 13.73
C ASN A 84 11.67 6.53 12.27
N HIS A 85 11.21 7.73 11.99
CA HIS A 85 11.23 8.33 10.66
C HIS A 85 12.38 9.34 10.48
N LEU A 86 13.32 9.39 11.44
CA LEU A 86 14.41 10.39 11.47
C LEU A 86 15.32 10.35 10.25
N HIS A 87 15.45 9.18 9.62
CA HIS A 87 16.26 8.99 8.41
C HIS A 87 15.42 8.94 7.12
N CYS A 88 14.11 9.19 7.21
CA CYS A 88 13.22 9.18 6.07
C CYS A 88 12.99 10.59 5.51
N ALA A 89 13.93 11.06 4.70
CA ALA A 89 13.87 12.40 4.11
C ALA A 89 12.64 12.61 3.21
N GLN A 90 12.19 11.55 2.54
CA GLN A 90 11.10 11.62 1.54
C GLN A 90 9.71 11.63 2.18
N GLU A 91 9.57 11.13 3.41
CA GLU A 91 8.25 10.96 4.04
C GLU A 91 7.59 12.28 4.37
N ALA A 92 8.32 13.25 4.92
CA ALA A 92 7.74 14.53 5.31
C ALA A 92 7.18 15.31 4.10
N GLU A 93 7.82 15.19 2.94
CA GLU A 93 7.32 15.77 1.69
C GLU A 93 6.17 14.96 1.10
N PHE A 94 6.25 13.63 1.19
CA PHE A 94 5.23 12.74 0.67
C PHE A 94 3.93 12.82 1.47
N LEU A 95 3.98 12.84 2.80
CA LEU A 95 2.81 12.96 3.67
C LEU A 95 2.11 14.33 3.59
N ARG A 96 2.72 15.35 2.97
CA ARG A 96 2.04 16.62 2.66
C ARG A 96 1.04 16.50 1.51
N SER A 97 1.09 15.41 0.76
CA SER A 97 0.18 15.11 -0.35
C SER A 97 -0.28 13.65 -0.22
N PRO A 98 -1.46 13.39 0.36
CA PRO A 98 -2.65 14.22 0.23
C PRO A 98 -2.73 15.38 1.23
N PRO A 99 -3.38 16.51 0.88
CA PRO A 99 -3.60 17.60 1.83
C PRO A 99 -4.43 17.10 3.01
N LEU A 100 -4.13 17.62 4.21
CA LEU A 100 -4.97 17.40 5.37
C LEU A 100 -6.33 18.06 5.15
N CYS A 101 -7.40 17.42 5.61
CA CYS A 101 -8.74 18.02 5.62
C CYS A 101 -8.68 19.36 6.36
N THR A 102 -9.13 20.43 5.70
CA THR A 102 -9.18 21.79 6.27
C THR A 102 -10.56 22.14 6.82
N GLU A 103 -11.55 21.27 6.62
CA GLU A 103 -12.92 21.48 7.09
C GLU A 103 -13.10 20.90 8.49
N ASP A 104 -13.87 21.60 9.32
CA ASP A 104 -14.21 21.19 10.69
C ASP A 104 -15.33 20.13 10.73
N ASP A 105 -15.91 19.77 9.58
CA ASP A 105 -16.93 18.73 9.50
C ASP A 105 -16.26 17.34 9.55
N PRO A 106 -16.48 16.56 10.63
CA PRO A 106 -15.92 15.22 10.75
C PRO A 106 -16.42 14.27 9.66
N ASP A 107 -17.53 14.61 8.99
CA ASP A 107 -18.10 13.78 7.93
C ASP A 107 -17.45 13.96 6.55
N THR A 108 -16.64 15.01 6.35
CA THR A 108 -15.93 15.24 5.08
C THR A 108 -14.79 14.24 4.84
N ALA A 109 -14.38 13.47 5.85
CA ALA A 109 -13.27 12.53 5.76
C ALA A 109 -13.63 11.13 5.23
N TRP A 110 -14.92 10.82 4.97
CA TRP A 110 -15.42 9.49 4.60
C TRP A 110 -16.33 9.44 3.37
#